data_AF-A0A9P5TXR7-F1
#
_entry.id   AF-A0A9P5TXR7-F1
#
_cell.length_a   1.000
_cell.length_b   1.000
_cell.length_c   1.000
_cell.angle_alpha   90.00
_cell.angle_beta   90.00
_cell.angle_gamma   90.00
#
_symmetry.space_group_name_H-M   'P 1'
#
loop_
_entity.id
_entity.type
_entity.pdbx_description
1 polymer ?
#
loop_
_entity_poly.entity_id
_entity_poly.type
_entity_poly.pdbx_seq_one_letter_code
_entity_poly.pdbx_strand_id
1 'polypeptide(L)'
;MIDVMEVFEDRVAEKPVIYIFPPKGREEMDVSVTVSLVPQWKFSAVYPAVPVQPRQLQKSPGECVTWDVHTHRDQTMTEKSTGLTVSYLYWEASTQGRLPSPPDSPRLGSGRQQSDSEEFGPIFDPISSDLSDNDNISVVLPLSRVTQYLDAALKELGLHTEARTSFITYWLPSFNKHTHIALRFISQNAYERAAPLNILPKPDVVVRVFMIFKGVPESDVDSGLWSNATARGVEGVERWRDVVGLDVKDGLGDESLLRVLEWGGMEVRR
;
A
#
# COMPACT_ATOMS: atom_id res chain seq x y z
N MET A 1 2.61 -39.10 -9.53
CA MET A 1 2.34 -37.65 -9.54
C MET A 1 2.94 -37.09 -8.27
N ILE A 2 4.00 -36.31 -8.37
CA ILE A 2 4.58 -35.61 -7.22
C ILE A 2 3.72 -34.36 -7.08
N ASP A 3 2.99 -34.28 -5.98
CA ASP A 3 2.22 -33.10 -5.61
C ASP A 3 3.26 -32.02 -5.24
N VAL A 4 3.45 -31.04 -6.11
CA VAL A 4 4.33 -29.90 -5.83
C VAL A 4 3.54 -28.99 -4.91
N MET A 5 3.74 -29.11 -3.60
CA MET A 5 3.29 -28.07 -2.66
C MET A 5 4.09 -26.81 -2.96
N GLU A 6 3.49 -25.87 -3.70
CA GLU A 6 3.97 -24.48 -3.74
C GLU A 6 3.86 -23.93 -2.31
N VAL A 7 5.00 -23.90 -1.62
CA VAL A 7 5.13 -23.21 -0.33
C VAL A 7 5.21 -21.73 -0.66
N PHE A 8 4.09 -21.02 -0.54
CA PHE A 8 4.10 -19.56 -0.59
C PHE A 8 4.74 -19.06 0.71
N GLU A 9 5.92 -18.42 0.61
CA GLU A 9 6.49 -17.70 1.75
C GLU A 9 5.50 -16.63 2.24
N ASP A 10 5.43 -16.44 3.57
CA ASP A 10 4.55 -15.44 4.16
C ASP A 10 4.87 -14.04 3.61
N ARG A 11 3.88 -13.41 3.00
CA ARG A 11 3.97 -12.03 2.51
C ARG A 11 3.46 -11.08 3.57
N VAL A 12 4.22 -10.04 3.84
CA VAL A 12 3.92 -9.08 4.89
C VAL A 12 3.70 -7.71 4.25
N ALA A 13 2.53 -7.11 4.50
CA ALA A 13 2.37 -5.68 4.38
C ALA A 13 3.19 -5.04 5.50
N GLU A 14 4.34 -4.53 5.12
CA GLU A 14 5.34 -3.99 6.02
C GLU A 14 5.26 -2.47 6.03
N LYS A 15 5.12 -1.94 7.25
CA LYS A 15 5.11 -0.52 7.61
C LYS A 15 4.15 0.37 6.80
N PRO A 16 2.85 0.07 6.70
CA PRO A 16 1.85 1.11 6.56
C PRO A 16 1.94 2.16 7.68
N VAL A 17 2.25 3.40 7.31
CA VAL A 17 2.35 4.57 8.20
C VAL A 17 1.38 5.63 7.76
N ILE A 18 0.55 6.14 8.69
CA ILE A 18 -0.49 7.14 8.44
C ILE A 18 -0.13 8.44 9.14
N TYR A 19 0.06 9.50 8.36
CA TYR A 19 0.22 10.87 8.79
C TYR A 19 -1.10 11.62 8.66
N ILE A 20 -1.41 12.48 9.63
CA ILE A 20 -2.60 13.33 9.62
C ILE A 20 -2.13 14.78 9.71
N PHE A 21 -2.49 15.58 8.71
CA PHE A 21 -2.17 17.01 8.65
C PHE A 21 -3.45 17.80 8.89
N PRO A 22 -3.66 18.33 10.12
CA PRO A 22 -4.82 19.17 10.39
C PRO A 22 -4.75 20.48 9.58
N PRO A 23 -5.90 21.09 9.25
CA PRO A 23 -5.96 22.42 8.62
C PRO A 23 -5.15 23.46 9.37
N LYS A 24 -4.27 24.17 8.65
CA LYS A 24 -3.51 25.30 9.18
C LYS A 24 -4.46 26.40 9.66
N GLY A 25 -4.30 26.80 10.92
CA GLY A 25 -5.16 27.79 11.57
C GLY A 25 -6.29 27.19 12.41
N ARG A 26 -6.51 25.87 12.35
CA ARG A 26 -7.25 25.15 13.38
C ARG A 26 -6.30 24.82 14.54
N GLU A 27 -6.72 25.07 15.78
CA GLU A 27 -5.83 24.91 16.93
C GLU A 27 -5.48 23.46 17.19
N GLU A 28 -6.48 22.59 17.23
CA GLU A 28 -6.39 21.17 17.58
C GLU A 28 -7.70 20.50 17.11
N MET A 29 -7.66 19.20 16.81
CA MET A 29 -8.89 18.46 16.49
C MET A 29 -8.80 16.97 16.77
N ASP A 30 -9.94 16.40 17.10
CA ASP A 30 -10.11 14.96 17.24
C ASP A 30 -10.31 14.29 15.88
N VAL A 31 -9.62 13.17 15.69
CA VAL A 31 -9.71 12.33 14.49
C VAL A 31 -9.82 10.87 14.90
N SER A 32 -10.80 10.16 14.35
CA SER A 32 -10.93 8.71 14.48
C SER A 32 -10.46 8.06 13.18
N VAL A 33 -9.50 7.14 13.27
CA VAL A 33 -8.90 6.44 12.14
C VAL A 33 -9.15 4.96 12.30
N THR A 34 -9.89 4.35 11.36
CA THR A 34 -10.17 2.92 11.34
C THR A 34 -9.53 2.29 10.11
N VAL A 35 -8.64 1.33 10.33
CA VAL A 35 -8.11 0.45 9.28
C VAL A 35 -8.78 -0.91 9.41
N SER A 36 -9.20 -1.47 8.28
CA SER A 36 -9.68 -2.85 8.22
C SER A 36 -8.88 -3.64 7.21
N LEU A 37 -8.82 -4.95 7.38
CA LEU A 37 -8.09 -5.85 6.48
C LEU A 37 -9.05 -6.84 5.83
N VAL A 38 -8.75 -7.19 4.58
CA VAL A 38 -9.33 -8.38 3.95
C VAL A 38 -8.93 -9.66 4.68
N PRO A 39 -9.73 -10.74 4.58
CA PRO A 39 -9.47 -12.00 5.31
C PRO A 39 -8.10 -12.64 5.08
N GLN A 40 -7.44 -12.32 3.96
CA GLN A 40 -6.11 -12.78 3.60
C GLN A 40 -5.03 -12.24 4.54
N TRP A 41 -5.27 -11.09 5.16
CA TRP A 41 -4.34 -10.41 6.05
C TRP A 41 -4.84 -10.39 7.50
N LYS A 42 -3.89 -10.44 8.42
CA LYS A 42 -4.11 -10.20 9.84
C LYS A 42 -3.09 -9.24 10.38
N PHE A 43 -3.50 -8.39 11.32
CA PHE A 43 -2.57 -7.46 11.97
C PHE A 43 -1.48 -8.23 12.69
N SER A 44 -0.23 -7.92 12.37
CA SER A 44 0.96 -8.43 13.07
C SER A 44 1.53 -7.40 14.03
N ALA A 45 1.34 -6.11 13.74
CA ALA A 45 1.71 -5.01 14.62
C ALA A 45 0.76 -3.82 14.45
N VAL A 46 0.55 -3.07 15.54
CA VAL A 46 -0.34 -1.89 15.60
C VAL A 46 0.29 -0.91 16.60
N TYR A 47 0.49 0.34 16.19
CA TYR A 47 1.08 1.38 17.03
C TYR A 47 0.43 2.76 16.79
N PRO A 48 0.02 3.49 17.85
CA PRO A 48 -0.07 3.07 19.26
C PRO A 48 -0.90 1.80 19.46
N ALA A 49 -0.60 1.05 20.53
CA ALA A 49 -1.20 -0.26 20.75
C ALA A 49 -2.68 -0.14 21.16
N VAL A 50 -3.57 -0.37 20.20
CA VAL A 50 -5.04 -0.43 20.39
C VAL A 50 -5.56 -1.84 20.11
N PRO A 51 -6.72 -2.23 20.68
CA PRO A 51 -7.25 -3.58 20.47
C PRO A 51 -7.61 -3.85 18.99
N VAL A 52 -7.15 -4.99 18.47
CA VAL A 52 -7.63 -5.54 17.20
C VAL A 52 -9.01 -6.15 17.42
N GLN A 53 -9.99 -5.72 16.64
CA GLN A 53 -11.37 -6.16 16.73
C GLN A 53 -11.74 -7.05 15.52
N PRO A 54 -12.50 -8.14 15.73
CA PRO A 54 -13.08 -8.89 14.62
C PRO A 54 -14.10 -8.02 13.87
N ARG A 55 -14.01 -7.99 12.53
CA ARG A 55 -14.99 -7.33 11.66
C ARG A 55 -15.67 -8.36 10.78
N GLN A 56 -17.00 -8.27 10.64
CA GLN A 56 -17.73 -8.98 9.60
C GLN A 56 -17.81 -8.10 8.36
N LEU A 57 -16.97 -8.38 7.36
CA LEU A 57 -17.02 -7.71 6.06
C LEU A 57 -17.72 -8.64 5.06
N GLN A 58 -18.90 -8.28 4.58
CA GLN A 58 -19.59 -8.96 3.46
C GLN A 58 -19.55 -10.52 3.51
N LYS A 59 -19.87 -11.10 4.68
CA LYS A 59 -19.89 -12.56 4.98
C LYS A 59 -18.53 -13.25 5.18
N SER A 60 -17.41 -12.54 5.18
CA SER A 60 -16.09 -13.08 5.53
C SER A 60 -15.54 -12.40 6.80
N PRO A 61 -14.92 -13.18 7.72
CA PRO A 61 -14.28 -12.60 8.89
C PRO A 61 -13.00 -11.85 8.49
N GLY A 62 -12.82 -10.64 9.01
CA GLY A 62 -11.60 -9.85 8.91
C GLY A 62 -11.25 -9.19 10.24
N GLU A 63 -10.21 -8.37 10.25
CA GLU A 63 -9.76 -7.63 11.42
C GLU A 63 -9.85 -6.13 11.17
N CYS A 64 -10.11 -5.35 12.22
CA CYS A 64 -10.00 -3.91 12.18
C CYS A 64 -9.39 -3.34 13.46
N VAL A 65 -8.77 -2.18 13.33
CA VAL A 65 -8.25 -1.37 14.44
C VAL A 65 -8.79 0.04 14.31
N THR A 66 -9.03 0.69 15.44
CA THR A 66 -9.43 2.09 15.48
C THR A 66 -8.54 2.84 16.45
N TRP A 67 -7.94 3.94 15.98
CA TRP A 67 -7.29 4.92 16.83
C TRP A 67 -8.17 6.15 16.92
N ASP A 68 -8.45 6.59 18.14
CA ASP A 68 -9.02 7.91 18.40
C ASP A 68 -7.89 8.82 18.86
N VAL A 69 -7.51 9.76 18.01
CA VAL A 69 -6.39 10.66 18.26
C VAL A 69 -6.84 12.10 18.39
N HIS A 70 -6.06 12.87 19.16
CA HIS A 70 -6.15 14.31 19.22
C HIS A 70 -4.92 14.90 18.52
N THR A 71 -5.13 15.64 17.43
CA THR A 71 -4.05 16.22 16.62
C THR A 71 -3.63 17.59 17.16
N HIS A 72 -2.33 17.85 17.19
CA HIS A 72 -1.70 19.05 17.75
C HIS A 72 -1.13 19.96 16.64
N ARG A 73 -0.83 21.21 17.00
CA ARG A 73 -0.26 22.22 16.07
C ARG A 73 1.11 21.85 15.51
N ASP A 74 1.90 21.08 16.26
CA ASP A 74 3.23 20.62 15.86
C ASP A 74 3.18 19.38 14.97
N GLN A 75 1.99 19.00 14.49
CA GLN A 75 1.72 17.81 13.66
C GLN A 75 1.91 16.47 14.39
N THR A 76 2.13 16.50 15.71
CA THR A 76 1.99 15.30 16.54
C THR A 76 0.52 15.02 16.83
N MET A 77 0.24 13.82 17.34
CA MET A 77 -1.08 13.42 17.78
C MET A 77 -1.00 12.59 19.06
N THR A 78 -1.92 12.83 19.99
CA THR A 78 -2.06 12.00 21.19
C THR A 78 -3.18 10.98 20.98
N GLU A 79 -2.85 9.70 21.08
CA GLU A 79 -3.87 8.64 21.07
C GLU A 79 -4.55 8.59 22.45
N LYS A 80 -5.89 8.64 22.45
CA LYS A 80 -6.68 8.95 23.65
C LYS A 80 -6.70 7.83 24.69
N SER A 81 -6.63 6.57 24.27
CA SER A 81 -6.73 5.44 25.20
C SER A 81 -5.41 5.14 25.91
N THR A 82 -4.28 5.30 25.22
CA THR A 82 -2.92 5.06 25.72
C THR A 82 -2.25 6.32 26.25
N GLY A 83 -2.69 7.51 25.83
CA GLY A 83 -2.07 8.80 26.16
C GLY A 83 -0.72 9.02 25.46
N LEU A 84 -0.31 8.14 24.55
CA LEU A 84 0.95 8.28 23.82
C LEU A 84 0.84 9.40 22.79
N THR A 85 1.86 10.26 22.76
CA THR A 85 2.02 11.28 21.71
C THR A 85 2.98 10.76 20.65
N VAL A 86 2.50 10.73 19.40
CA VAL A 86 3.19 10.13 18.25
C VAL A 86 3.12 11.06 17.03
N SER A 87 4.04 10.90 16.09
CA SER A 87 4.00 11.66 14.82
C SER A 87 3.14 10.99 13.75
N TYR A 88 2.85 9.69 13.91
CA TYR A 88 2.10 8.89 12.95
C TYR A 88 1.47 7.67 13.61
N LEU A 89 0.45 7.12 12.94
CA LEU A 89 -0.10 5.80 13.24
C LEU A 89 0.58 4.76 12.36
N TYR A 90 0.65 3.53 12.84
CA TYR A 90 1.38 2.46 12.18
C TYR A 90 0.67 1.13 12.34
N TRP A 91 0.66 0.34 11.28
CA TRP A 91 0.24 -1.06 11.32
C TRP A 91 1.08 -1.92 10.38
N GLU A 92 1.10 -3.22 10.65
CA GLU A 92 1.62 -4.25 9.75
C GLU A 92 0.62 -5.38 9.67
N ALA A 93 0.65 -6.12 8.55
CA ALA A 93 -0.15 -7.32 8.41
C ALA A 93 0.62 -8.44 7.70
N SER A 94 0.44 -9.67 8.17
CA SER A 94 0.99 -10.86 7.52
C SER A 94 -0.11 -11.66 6.83
N THR A 95 0.19 -12.25 5.67
CA THR A 95 -0.71 -13.23 5.06
C THR A 95 -0.84 -14.44 5.96
N GLN A 96 -2.05 -15.00 6.06
CA GLN A 96 -2.17 -16.34 6.61
C GLN A 96 -1.73 -17.32 5.53
N GLY A 97 -0.77 -18.22 5.80
CA GLY A 97 -0.34 -19.31 4.91
C GLY A 97 -1.42 -20.36 4.57
N ARG A 98 -2.69 -19.97 4.48
CA ARG A 98 -3.80 -20.81 3.99
C ARG A 98 -4.16 -20.37 2.58
N LEU A 99 -4.01 -21.32 1.65
CA LEU A 99 -4.55 -21.24 0.30
C LEU A 99 -6.02 -20.76 0.34
N PRO A 100 -6.45 -19.89 -0.61
CA PRO A 100 -7.87 -19.66 -0.78
C PRO A 100 -8.56 -21.02 -1.01
N SER A 101 -9.65 -21.27 -0.28
CA SER A 101 -10.51 -22.43 -0.55
C SER A 101 -10.85 -22.46 -2.04
N PRO A 102 -10.92 -23.63 -2.69
CA PRO A 102 -11.33 -23.73 -4.09
C PRO A 102 -12.63 -22.92 -4.29
N PRO A 103 -12.73 -22.13 -5.37
CA PRO A 103 -13.98 -21.43 -5.67
C PRO A 103 -15.13 -22.45 -5.75
N ASP A 104 -16.31 -22.04 -5.29
CA ASP A 104 -17.51 -22.85 -5.44
C ASP A 104 -17.68 -23.27 -6.91
N SER A 105 -17.88 -24.57 -7.16
CA SER A 105 -18.12 -25.10 -8.50
C SER A 105 -19.22 -24.27 -9.20
N PRO A 106 -19.04 -23.88 -10.48
CA PRO A 106 -20.01 -23.05 -11.17
C PRO A 106 -21.37 -23.73 -11.16
N ARG A 107 -22.35 -23.14 -10.47
CA ARG A 107 -23.75 -23.52 -10.64
C ARG A 107 -24.16 -23.04 -12.02
N LEU A 108 -24.57 -23.96 -12.88
CA LEU A 108 -25.12 -23.65 -14.21
C LEU A 108 -26.42 -22.84 -14.02
N GLY A 109 -26.29 -21.53 -13.96
CA GLY A 109 -27.38 -20.55 -13.97
C GLY A 109 -27.40 -19.87 -15.32
N SER A 110 -28.46 -20.13 -16.08
CA SER A 110 -28.75 -19.56 -17.39
C SER A 110 -28.91 -18.04 -17.35
N GLY A 111 -28.32 -17.35 -18.33
CA GLY A 111 -28.83 -16.06 -18.83
C GLY A 111 -27.88 -14.87 -18.70
N ARG A 112 -27.47 -14.34 -19.86
CA ARG A 112 -26.72 -13.10 -20.09
C ARG A 112 -27.17 -11.91 -19.22
N GLN A 113 -26.20 -11.13 -18.75
CA GLN A 113 -26.08 -9.71 -19.14
C GLN A 113 -24.62 -9.27 -19.04
N GLN A 114 -24.13 -8.81 -20.18
CA GLN A 114 -22.86 -8.11 -20.36
C GLN A 114 -23.19 -6.64 -20.05
N SER A 115 -22.90 -6.18 -18.83
CA SER A 115 -22.95 -4.76 -18.46
C SER A 115 -22.23 -4.54 -17.12
N ASP A 116 -21.29 -3.59 -17.15
CA ASP A 116 -20.75 -2.85 -16.00
C ASP A 116 -19.54 -3.43 -15.23
N SER A 117 -18.50 -3.89 -15.93
CA SER A 117 -17.20 -4.18 -15.28
C SER A 117 -15.98 -3.48 -15.89
N GLU A 118 -16.18 -2.31 -16.52
CA GLU A 118 -15.09 -1.45 -17.03
C GLU A 118 -14.79 -0.22 -16.14
N GLU A 119 -15.35 -0.13 -14.94
CA GLU A 119 -15.08 1.01 -14.03
C GLU A 119 -14.12 0.67 -12.88
N PHE A 120 -13.72 -0.60 -12.75
CA PHE A 120 -12.97 -1.08 -11.60
C PHE A 120 -11.60 -1.61 -12.05
N GLY A 121 -10.55 -0.81 -11.85
CA GLY A 121 -9.16 -1.21 -12.11
C GLY A 121 -8.74 -2.49 -11.38
N PRO A 122 -7.57 -3.05 -11.70
CA PRO A 122 -7.16 -4.41 -11.30
C PRO A 122 -7.25 -4.65 -9.79
N ILE A 123 -7.68 -5.86 -9.41
CA ILE A 123 -7.77 -6.29 -8.00
C ILE A 123 -6.37 -6.50 -7.45
N PHE A 124 -6.07 -5.87 -6.31
CA PHE A 124 -4.88 -6.17 -5.53
C PHE A 124 -5.22 -7.26 -4.51
N ASP A 125 -4.60 -8.42 -4.68
CA ASP A 125 -4.69 -9.54 -3.74
C ASP A 125 -3.33 -9.70 -3.02
N PRO A 126 -3.27 -9.53 -1.70
CA PRO A 126 -2.06 -9.69 -0.92
C PRO A 126 -1.29 -11.00 -1.13
N ILE A 127 -1.99 -12.10 -1.41
CA ILE A 127 -1.38 -13.43 -1.51
C ILE A 127 -0.80 -13.65 -2.91
N SER A 128 -1.52 -13.25 -3.95
CA SER A 128 -1.22 -13.63 -5.33
C SER A 128 -0.59 -12.52 -6.18
N SER A 129 -0.59 -11.27 -5.72
CA SER A 129 -0.04 -10.15 -6.50
C SER A 129 1.45 -10.33 -6.81
N ASP A 130 1.83 -10.14 -8.07
CA ASP A 130 3.23 -10.23 -8.51
C ASP A 130 3.56 -9.07 -9.47
N LEU A 131 4.82 -9.02 -9.88
CA LEU A 131 5.38 -8.13 -10.88
C LEU A 131 5.83 -8.94 -12.09
N SER A 132 5.61 -8.42 -13.29
CA SER A 132 6.08 -9.03 -14.54
C SER A 132 6.46 -7.97 -15.57
N ASP A 133 7.22 -8.36 -16.59
CA ASP A 133 7.62 -7.44 -17.65
C ASP A 133 6.42 -6.89 -18.46
N ASN A 134 5.38 -7.71 -18.59
CA ASN A 134 4.21 -7.47 -19.44
C ASN A 134 3.00 -6.88 -18.70
N ASP A 135 3.15 -6.50 -17.42
CA ASP A 135 2.05 -5.86 -16.67
C ASP A 135 1.85 -4.38 -17.03
N ASN A 136 2.67 -3.84 -17.94
CA ASN A 136 2.68 -2.45 -18.41
C ASN A 136 2.89 -1.38 -17.33
N ILE A 137 3.16 -1.77 -16.09
CA ILE A 137 3.23 -0.85 -14.94
C ILE A 137 4.57 -0.98 -14.21
N SER A 138 5.11 -2.18 -14.06
CA SER A 138 6.34 -2.43 -13.32
C SER A 138 7.54 -1.82 -14.01
N VAL A 139 8.48 -1.31 -13.21
CA VAL A 139 9.81 -0.88 -13.66
C VAL A 139 10.86 -1.81 -13.06
N VAL A 140 11.96 -1.98 -13.78
CA VAL A 140 13.17 -2.65 -13.26
C VAL A 140 14.31 -1.64 -13.22
N LEU A 141 14.99 -1.58 -12.07
CA LEU A 141 16.08 -0.65 -11.82
C LEU A 141 17.29 -1.41 -11.25
N PRO A 142 18.52 -1.07 -11.65
CA PRO A 142 19.70 -1.51 -10.91
C PRO A 142 19.67 -0.89 -9.51
N LEU A 143 20.19 -1.61 -8.51
CA LEU A 143 20.18 -1.19 -7.10
C LEU A 143 20.71 0.24 -6.90
N SER A 144 21.74 0.63 -7.65
CA SER A 144 22.36 1.95 -7.59
C SER A 144 21.43 3.12 -7.93
N ARG A 145 20.34 2.88 -8.65
CA ARG A 145 19.36 3.90 -9.06
C ARG A 145 18.08 3.90 -8.22
N VAL A 146 17.82 2.84 -7.44
CA VAL A 146 16.55 2.63 -6.74
C VAL A 146 16.24 3.79 -5.77
N THR A 147 17.22 4.23 -4.97
CA THR A 147 16.99 5.27 -3.96
C THR A 147 16.65 6.63 -4.58
N GLN A 148 17.39 7.05 -5.60
CA GLN A 148 17.14 8.31 -6.31
C GLN A 148 15.81 8.28 -7.07
N TYR A 149 15.50 7.15 -7.71
CA TYR A 149 14.22 6.98 -8.41
C TYR A 149 13.04 7.02 -7.43
N LEU A 150 13.13 6.33 -6.29
CA LEU A 150 12.08 6.34 -5.28
C LEU A 150 11.90 7.72 -4.65
N ASP A 151 12.97 8.46 -4.33
CA ASP A 151 12.82 9.82 -3.78
C ASP A 151 12.06 10.74 -4.76
N ALA A 152 12.42 10.68 -6.05
CA ALA A 152 11.73 11.44 -7.09
C ALA A 152 10.26 11.01 -7.22
N ALA A 153 9.99 9.70 -7.33
CA ALA A 153 8.63 9.18 -7.48
C ALA A 153 7.74 9.50 -6.27
N LEU A 154 8.24 9.28 -5.06
CA LEU A 154 7.49 9.57 -3.84
C LEU A 154 7.23 11.07 -3.67
N LYS A 155 8.14 11.92 -4.13
CA LYS A 155 7.94 13.38 -4.16
C LYS A 155 6.82 13.77 -5.13
N GLU A 156 6.78 13.18 -6.32
CA GLU A 156 5.67 13.38 -7.28
C GLU A 156 4.32 12.89 -6.75
N LEU A 157 4.33 11.87 -5.87
CA LEU A 157 3.16 11.36 -5.16
C LEU A 157 2.80 12.19 -3.90
N GLY A 158 3.50 13.29 -3.64
CA GLY A 158 3.20 14.23 -2.56
C GLY A 158 3.70 13.83 -1.17
N LEU A 159 4.55 12.80 -1.05
CA LEU A 159 5.18 12.50 0.23
C LEU A 159 6.16 13.61 0.62
N HIS A 160 6.03 14.10 1.84
CA HIS A 160 6.95 15.07 2.44
C HIS A 160 8.30 14.40 2.77
N THR A 161 9.33 15.21 3.03
CA THR A 161 10.73 14.74 3.13
C THR A 161 10.95 13.66 4.19
N GLU A 162 10.31 13.77 5.35
CA GLU A 162 10.42 12.77 6.42
C GLU A 162 9.82 11.42 5.98
N ALA A 163 8.60 11.41 5.43
CA ALA A 163 7.98 10.20 4.88
C ALA A 163 8.83 9.54 3.79
N ARG A 164 9.39 10.31 2.83
CA ARG A 164 10.26 9.74 1.77
C ARG A 164 11.53 9.11 2.34
N THR A 165 12.16 9.80 3.28
CA THR A 165 13.37 9.30 3.96
C THR A 165 13.06 8.01 4.71
N SER A 166 11.99 7.99 5.50
CA SER A 166 11.54 6.82 6.28
C SER A 166 11.13 5.64 5.40
N PHE A 167 10.49 5.89 4.26
CA PHE A 167 10.15 4.88 3.27
C PHE A 167 11.42 4.21 2.71
N ILE A 168 12.35 5.01 2.18
CA ILE A 168 13.55 4.50 1.51
C ILE A 168 14.46 3.79 2.50
N THR A 169 14.73 4.39 3.66
CA THR A 169 15.63 3.82 4.67
C THR A 169 15.09 2.52 5.28
N TYR A 170 13.78 2.37 5.40
CA TYR A 170 13.18 1.12 5.85
C TYR A 170 13.36 -0.03 4.86
N TRP A 171 13.15 0.24 3.57
CA TRP A 171 13.25 -0.79 2.53
C TRP A 171 14.68 -1.06 2.04
N LEU A 172 15.61 -0.13 2.28
CA LEU A 172 16.99 -0.23 1.82
C LEU A 172 17.70 -1.54 2.22
N PRO A 173 17.57 -2.07 3.45
CA PRO A 173 18.13 -3.38 3.81
C PRO A 173 17.59 -4.54 2.97
N SER A 174 16.32 -4.50 2.56
CA SER A 174 15.73 -5.51 1.67
C SER A 174 16.21 -5.34 0.24
N PHE A 175 16.34 -4.09 -0.25
CA PHE A 175 16.90 -3.84 -1.58
C PHE A 175 18.36 -4.30 -1.71
N ASN A 176 19.17 -4.10 -0.68
CA ASN A 176 20.59 -4.46 -0.68
C ASN A 176 20.88 -5.97 -0.83
N LYS A 177 19.84 -6.82 -0.77
CA LYS A 177 19.95 -8.26 -1.02
C LYS A 177 19.96 -8.60 -2.51
N HIS A 178 19.62 -7.66 -3.38
CA HIS A 178 19.36 -7.89 -4.81
C HIS A 178 20.19 -6.96 -5.68
N THR A 179 20.54 -7.38 -6.90
CA THR A 179 21.27 -6.53 -7.86
C THR A 179 20.34 -5.59 -8.62
N HIS A 180 19.13 -6.07 -8.92
CA HIS A 180 18.06 -5.31 -9.56
C HIS A 180 16.77 -5.45 -8.77
N ILE A 181 15.95 -4.40 -8.80
CA ILE A 181 14.65 -4.36 -8.15
C ILE A 181 13.59 -4.11 -9.22
N ALA A 182 12.61 -5.03 -9.32
CA ALA A 182 11.34 -4.76 -9.97
C ALA A 182 10.42 -4.10 -8.95
N LEU A 183 9.77 -2.99 -9.29
CA LEU A 183 8.79 -2.34 -8.41
C LEU A 183 7.61 -1.73 -9.17
N ARG A 184 6.47 -1.62 -8.48
CA ARG A 184 5.34 -0.78 -8.88
C ARG A 184 4.55 -0.26 -7.68
N PHE A 185 3.88 0.86 -7.85
CA PHE A 185 2.85 1.31 -6.91
C PHE A 185 1.49 0.72 -7.25
N ILE A 186 0.71 0.40 -6.22
CA ILE A 186 -0.68 -0.05 -6.32
C ILE A 186 -1.59 1.18 -6.37
N SER A 187 -2.63 1.14 -7.20
CA SER A 187 -3.62 2.22 -7.23
C SER A 187 -4.37 2.33 -5.91
N GLN A 188 -4.75 3.55 -5.52
CA GLN A 188 -5.45 3.77 -4.25
C GLN A 188 -6.74 2.96 -4.16
N ASN A 189 -7.51 2.87 -5.25
CA ASN A 189 -8.74 2.09 -5.31
C ASN A 189 -8.48 0.60 -5.10
N ALA A 190 -7.43 0.05 -5.72
CA ALA A 190 -7.08 -1.36 -5.52
C ALA A 190 -6.63 -1.63 -4.09
N TYR A 191 -5.84 -0.73 -3.49
CA TYR A 191 -5.38 -0.86 -2.11
C TYR A 191 -6.51 -0.67 -1.09
N GLU A 192 -7.44 0.27 -1.32
CA GLU A 192 -8.63 0.49 -0.48
C GLU A 192 -9.48 -0.76 -0.33
N ARG A 193 -9.60 -1.59 -1.38
CA ARG A 193 -10.31 -2.86 -1.29
C ARG A 193 -9.63 -3.89 -0.39
N ALA A 194 -8.29 -3.87 -0.33
CA ALA A 194 -7.50 -4.79 0.49
C ALA A 194 -7.37 -4.32 1.95
N ALA A 195 -7.24 -3.01 2.16
CA ALA A 195 -7.12 -2.41 3.48
C ALA A 195 -7.97 -1.14 3.58
N PRO A 196 -9.30 -1.23 3.76
CA PRO A 196 -10.15 -0.04 3.85
C PRO A 196 -9.71 0.92 4.94
N LEU A 197 -9.64 2.22 4.61
CA LEU A 197 -9.21 3.29 5.52
C LEU A 197 -10.36 4.29 5.70
N ASN A 198 -10.98 4.25 6.87
CA ASN A 198 -12.07 5.17 7.22
C ASN A 198 -11.60 6.19 8.26
N ILE A 199 -11.80 7.48 7.98
CA ILE A 199 -11.33 8.58 8.85
C ILE A 199 -12.48 9.56 9.11
N LEU A 200 -12.64 9.94 10.38
CA LEU A 200 -13.66 10.88 10.83
C LEU A 200 -13.03 12.02 11.65
N PRO A 201 -13.32 13.30 11.36
CA PRO A 201 -14.11 13.78 10.23
C PRO A 201 -13.46 13.43 8.89
N LYS A 202 -14.27 13.36 7.83
CA LYS A 202 -13.79 13.00 6.49
C LYS A 202 -12.67 13.96 6.06
N PRO A 203 -11.47 13.46 5.72
CA PRO A 203 -10.41 14.29 5.16
C PRO A 203 -10.81 14.87 3.81
N ASP A 204 -10.33 16.08 3.53
CA ASP A 204 -10.48 16.71 2.23
C ASP A 204 -9.58 16.01 1.19
N VAL A 205 -8.41 15.54 1.63
CA VAL A 205 -7.43 14.84 0.80
C VAL A 205 -6.94 13.58 1.50
N VAL A 206 -6.94 12.47 0.77
CA VAL A 206 -6.31 11.22 1.20
C VAL A 206 -5.39 10.75 0.09
N VAL A 207 -4.13 10.47 0.44
CA VAL A 207 -3.16 9.86 -0.47
C VAL A 207 -2.61 8.60 0.15
N ARG A 208 -2.72 7.49 -0.57
CA ARG A 208 -2.28 6.16 -0.14
C ARG A 208 -1.28 5.61 -1.15
N VAL A 209 -0.01 5.50 -0.75
CA VAL A 209 1.06 4.99 -1.61
C VAL A 209 1.51 3.63 -1.11
N PHE A 210 1.15 2.57 -1.82
CA PHE A 210 1.56 1.22 -1.48
C PHE A 210 2.45 0.64 -2.58
N MET A 211 3.70 0.29 -2.25
CA MET A 211 4.66 -0.28 -3.18
C MET A 211 4.70 -1.80 -3.06
N ILE A 212 4.70 -2.50 -4.18
CA ILE A 212 5.19 -3.88 -4.21
C ILE A 212 6.51 -3.94 -4.98
N PHE A 213 7.41 -4.80 -4.54
CA PHE A 213 8.68 -5.01 -5.23
C PHE A 213 9.19 -6.44 -5.08
N LYS A 214 10.14 -6.82 -5.91
CA LYS A 214 10.93 -8.05 -5.75
C LYS A 214 12.34 -7.89 -6.32
N GLY A 215 13.25 -8.74 -5.86
CA GLY A 215 14.55 -8.91 -6.48
C GLY A 215 14.43 -9.52 -7.89
N VAL A 216 15.24 -9.03 -8.81
CA VAL A 216 15.40 -9.62 -10.14
C VAL A 216 16.87 -10.04 -10.30
N PRO A 217 17.15 -11.32 -10.62
CA PRO A 217 18.51 -11.75 -10.93
C PRO A 217 19.06 -11.01 -12.14
N GLU A 218 20.35 -10.70 -12.12
CA GLU A 218 21.03 -10.03 -13.24
C GLU A 218 20.93 -10.84 -14.53
N SER A 219 20.98 -12.18 -14.45
CA SER A 219 20.77 -13.08 -15.60
C SER A 219 19.42 -12.92 -16.28
N ASP A 220 18.37 -12.58 -15.53
CA ASP A 220 17.03 -12.41 -16.08
C ASP A 220 16.90 -11.06 -16.79
N VAL A 221 17.62 -10.04 -16.31
CA VAL A 221 17.74 -8.75 -17.00
C VAL A 221 18.57 -8.93 -18.29
N ASP A 222 19.72 -9.58 -18.21
CA ASP A 222 20.66 -9.78 -19.33
C ASP A 222 20.05 -10.64 -20.46
N SER A 223 19.22 -11.63 -20.10
CA SER A 223 18.50 -12.46 -21.08
C SER A 223 17.32 -11.75 -21.74
N GLY A 224 16.98 -10.53 -21.30
CA GLY A 224 15.90 -9.72 -21.84
C GLY A 224 14.51 -10.07 -21.31
N LEU A 225 14.38 -10.91 -20.27
CA LEU A 225 13.08 -11.25 -19.67
C LEU A 225 12.36 -10.02 -19.07
N TRP A 226 13.11 -8.97 -18.76
CA TRP A 226 12.61 -7.72 -18.17
C TRP A 226 12.85 -6.48 -19.07
N SER A 227 12.86 -6.67 -20.39
CA SER A 227 13.20 -5.61 -21.34
C SER A 227 12.25 -4.42 -21.26
N ASN A 228 10.93 -4.65 -21.20
CA ASN A 228 9.94 -3.56 -21.19
C ASN A 228 9.97 -2.79 -19.86
N ALA A 229 10.08 -3.50 -18.73
CA ALA A 229 10.15 -2.89 -17.41
C ALA A 229 11.46 -2.12 -17.21
N THR A 230 12.57 -2.60 -17.77
CA THR A 230 13.85 -1.89 -17.75
C THR A 230 13.77 -0.60 -18.58
N ALA A 231 13.14 -0.65 -19.75
CA ALA A 231 12.89 0.54 -20.57
C ALA A 231 12.01 1.57 -19.82
N ARG A 232 10.94 1.11 -19.15
CA ARG A 232 10.11 2.01 -18.31
C ARG A 232 10.88 2.62 -17.13
N GLY A 233 11.94 1.96 -16.64
CA GLY A 233 12.79 2.48 -15.56
C GLY A 233 13.64 3.69 -15.93
N VAL A 234 13.68 4.10 -17.21
CA VAL A 234 14.32 5.35 -17.65
C VAL A 234 13.31 6.45 -18.00
N GLU A 235 12.02 6.13 -18.04
CA GLU A 235 10.95 7.10 -18.24
C GLU A 235 10.79 7.99 -17.00
N GLY A 236 10.07 9.11 -17.16
CA GLY A 236 9.78 10.04 -16.08
C GLY A 236 8.88 9.43 -15.00
N VAL A 237 9.07 9.86 -13.75
CA VAL A 237 8.35 9.36 -12.57
C VAL A 237 6.94 9.94 -12.44
N GLU A 238 6.60 10.99 -13.19
CA GLU A 238 5.30 11.66 -13.19
C GLU A 238 4.13 10.71 -13.49
N ARG A 239 4.39 9.66 -14.30
CA ARG A 239 3.39 8.63 -14.64
C ARG A 239 2.81 7.92 -13.43
N TRP A 240 3.52 7.91 -12.29
CA TRP A 240 3.03 7.27 -11.07
C TRP A 240 1.79 7.95 -10.52
N ARG A 241 1.57 9.24 -10.82
CA ARG A 241 0.35 9.95 -10.44
C ARG A 241 -0.87 9.30 -11.09
N ASP A 242 -0.79 8.98 -12.37
CA ASP A 242 -1.87 8.29 -13.09
C ASP A 242 -2.07 6.86 -12.58
N VAL A 243 -0.97 6.13 -12.33
CA VAL A 243 -1.04 4.75 -11.80
C VAL A 243 -1.67 4.70 -10.40
N VAL A 244 -1.29 5.62 -9.52
CA VAL A 244 -1.83 5.71 -8.15
C VAL A 244 -3.27 6.24 -8.18
N GLY A 245 -3.61 7.07 -9.15
CA GLY A 245 -4.92 7.71 -9.31
C GLY A 245 -5.01 9.04 -8.56
N LEU A 246 -3.97 9.88 -8.68
CA LEU A 246 -3.94 11.25 -8.13
C LEU A 246 -4.39 12.26 -9.19
N ASP A 247 -5.35 13.11 -8.85
CA ASP A 247 -5.81 14.22 -9.72
C ASP A 247 -4.74 15.33 -9.76
N VAL A 248 -4.68 16.07 -10.86
CA VAL A 248 -3.93 17.33 -11.01
C VAL A 248 -4.35 18.37 -9.95
N LYS A 249 -5.58 18.30 -9.44
CA LYS A 249 -6.13 19.17 -8.38
C LYS A 249 -6.32 18.46 -7.04
N ASP A 250 -5.44 17.52 -6.71
CA ASP A 250 -5.53 16.71 -5.49
C ASP A 250 -5.45 17.48 -4.15
N GLY A 251 -5.13 18.77 -4.16
CA GLY A 251 -5.05 19.58 -2.94
C GLY A 251 -3.89 19.18 -2.03
N LEU A 252 -2.93 18.39 -2.51
CA LEU A 252 -1.84 17.84 -1.69
C LEU A 252 -1.02 18.91 -0.99
N GLY A 253 -0.85 20.08 -1.62
CA GLY A 253 -0.11 21.21 -1.08
C GLY A 253 -0.97 22.22 -0.30
N ASP A 254 -2.29 22.06 -0.25
CA ASP A 254 -3.17 23.03 0.40
C ASP A 254 -3.19 22.80 1.92
N GLU A 255 -2.46 23.64 2.63
CA GLU A 255 -2.35 23.55 4.08
C GLU A 255 -3.65 23.92 4.81
N SER A 256 -4.65 24.49 4.13
CA SER A 256 -5.96 24.80 4.74
C SER A 256 -6.89 23.58 4.84
N LEU A 257 -6.50 22.45 4.25
CA LEU A 257 -7.28 21.22 4.18
C LEU A 257 -6.85 20.21 5.25
N LEU A 258 -7.78 19.35 5.68
CA LEU A 258 -7.46 18.14 6.43
C LEU A 258 -6.93 17.09 5.44
N ARG A 259 -5.63 16.82 5.50
CA ARG A 259 -4.95 15.91 4.58
C ARG A 259 -4.44 14.69 5.33
N VAL A 260 -4.55 13.52 4.70
CA VAL A 260 -4.02 12.27 5.23
C VAL A 260 -3.09 11.64 4.19
N LEU A 261 -1.94 11.19 4.65
CA LEU A 261 -0.96 10.48 3.85
C LEU A 261 -0.69 9.13 4.48
N GLU A 262 -0.98 8.05 3.76
CA GLU A 262 -0.52 6.72 4.10
C GLU A 262 0.54 6.27 3.10
N TRP A 263 1.62 5.66 3.58
CA TRP A 263 2.50 4.90 2.73
C TRP A 263 2.84 3.55 3.35
N GLY A 264 3.09 2.55 2.51
CA GLY A 264 3.51 1.21 2.93
C GLY A 264 4.08 0.42 1.76
N GLY A 265 4.46 -0.83 2.01
CA GLY A 265 4.81 -1.71 0.91
C GLY A 265 4.85 -3.20 1.28
N MET A 266 5.24 -4.00 0.30
CA MET A 266 5.37 -5.44 0.45
C MET A 266 6.47 -5.97 -0.50
N GLU A 267 7.40 -6.75 0.06
CA GLU A 267 8.31 -7.57 -0.74
C GLU A 267 7.57 -8.83 -1.21
N VAL A 268 7.53 -9.04 -2.52
CA VAL A 268 7.00 -10.25 -3.14
C VAL A 268 8.11 -11.29 -3.14
N ARG A 269 8.08 -12.18 -2.16
CA ARG A 269 8.97 -13.35 -2.09
C ARG A 269 8.35 -14.54 -2.84
N ARG A 270 9.21 -15.31 -3.50
CA ARG A 270 8.89 -16.55 -4.21
C ARG A 270 9.78 -17.66 -3.66
#